data_AF-A0A6P0BJ23-F1
#
_entry.id   AF-A0A6P0BJ23-F1
#
_cell.length_a   1.000
_cell.length_b   1.000
_cell.length_c   1.000
_cell.angle_alpha   90.00
_cell.angle_beta   90.00
_cell.angle_gamma   90.00
#
_symmetry.space_group_name_H-M   'P 1'
#
loop_
_entity.id
_entity.type
_entity.pdbx_description
1 polymer ?
#
loop_
_entity_poly.entity_id
_entity_poly.type
_entity_poly.pdbx_seq_one_letter_code
_entity_poly.pdbx_strand_id
1 'polypeptide(L)'
;SAIATLVGVLILIAVLLKVKKIKFTTKLVAQVGVVLALSTVLSLFKIYKLPQGGSVTLGSMVPILLIAFFYGPEVGFLTGFLFGIIDLMLEPYLLHPIQVLFDYPLPYMALGFAGYFKNKKLLGTVTA
;
A
#
# COMPACT_ATOMS: atom_id res chain seq x y z
N SER A 1 -13.75 8.82 -17.38
CA SER A 1 -14.25 9.18 -16.04
C SER A 1 -15.29 8.21 -15.45
N ALA A 2 -15.88 7.26 -16.19
CA ALA A 2 -16.80 6.24 -15.60
C ALA A 2 -16.24 4.80 -15.60
N ILE A 3 -15.39 4.44 -16.56
CA ILE A 3 -14.83 3.08 -16.66
C ILE A 3 -13.73 2.88 -15.60
N ALA A 4 -12.82 3.85 -15.45
CA ALA A 4 -11.77 3.80 -14.43
C ALA A 4 -12.35 3.73 -13.01
N THR A 5 -13.44 4.44 -12.74
CA THR A 5 -14.09 4.45 -11.42
C THR A 5 -14.69 3.08 -11.10
N LEU A 6 -15.34 2.46 -12.07
CA LEU A 6 -15.89 1.11 -11.94
C LEU A 6 -14.79 0.08 -11.66
N VAL A 7 -13.66 0.17 -12.36
CA VAL A 7 -12.51 -0.73 -12.17
C VAL A 7 -11.87 -0.53 -10.79
N GLY A 8 -11.69 0.71 -10.34
CA GLY A 8 -11.14 1.01 -9.01
C GLY A 8 -12.02 0.48 -7.88
N VAL A 9 -13.34 0.66 -8.01
CA VAL A 9 -14.32 0.12 -7.04
C VAL A 9 -14.31 -1.40 -7.04
N LEU A 10 -14.23 -2.05 -8.21
CA LEU A 10 -14.12 -3.51 -8.31
C LEU A 10 -12.83 -4.03 -7.66
N ILE A 11 -11.70 -3.36 -7.85
CA ILE A 11 -10.43 -3.72 -7.20
C ILE A 11 -10.55 -3.59 -5.67
N LEU A 12 -11.14 -2.50 -5.19
CA LEU A 12 -11.38 -2.30 -3.76
C LEU A 12 -12.27 -3.38 -3.15
N ILE A 13 -13.37 -3.73 -3.83
CA ILE A 13 -14.27 -4.80 -3.41
C ILE A 13 -13.55 -6.16 -3.39
N ALA A 14 -12.80 -6.48 -4.46
CA ALA A 14 -12.05 -7.73 -4.53
C ALA A 14 -11.01 -7.85 -3.40
N VAL A 15 -10.38 -6.74 -3.02
CA VAL A 15 -9.44 -6.70 -1.92
C VAL A 15 -10.13 -6.82 -0.56
N LEU A 16 -11.25 -6.12 -0.33
CA LEU A 16 -12.08 -6.28 0.87
C LEU A 16 -12.50 -7.74 1.09
N LEU A 17 -12.84 -8.45 0.00
CA LEU A 17 -13.16 -9.88 0.06
C LEU A 17 -11.96 -10.75 0.47
N LYS A 18 -10.75 -10.39 0.07
CA LYS A 18 -9.52 -11.11 0.47
C LYS A 18 -9.07 -10.78 1.89
N VAL A 19 -9.18 -9.52 2.32
CA VAL A 19 -8.84 -9.08 3.68
C VAL A 19 -9.70 -9.79 4.74
N LYS A 20 -10.93 -10.17 4.40
CA LYS A 20 -11.84 -10.91 5.30
C LYS A 20 -11.29 -12.28 5.75
N LYS A 21 -10.26 -12.83 5.08
CA LYS A 21 -9.62 -14.10 5.45
C LYS A 21 -8.52 -13.96 6.51
N ILE A 22 -8.18 -12.73 6.92
CA ILE A 22 -7.10 -12.48 7.88
C ILE A 22 -7.54 -12.89 9.29
N LYS A 23 -6.73 -13.71 9.96
CA LYS A 23 -6.86 -13.97 11.39
C LYS A 23 -6.12 -12.89 12.17
N PHE A 24 -6.87 -11.93 12.71
CA PHE A 24 -6.29 -10.85 13.53
C PHE A 24 -5.84 -11.40 14.88
N THR A 25 -4.52 -11.52 15.05
CA THR A 25 -3.88 -11.82 16.33
C THR A 25 -3.21 -10.55 16.86
N THR A 26 -3.08 -10.41 18.18
CA THR A 26 -2.45 -9.23 18.81
C THR A 26 -1.04 -8.98 18.26
N LYS A 27 -0.28 -10.04 18.04
CA LYS A 27 1.06 -9.96 17.43
C LYS A 27 1.02 -9.40 16.01
N LEU A 28 0.09 -9.87 15.18
CA LEU A 28 -0.06 -9.38 13.80
C LEU A 28 -0.40 -7.88 13.77
N VAL A 29 -1.37 -7.46 14.59
CA VAL A 29 -1.79 -6.06 14.66
C VAL A 29 -0.64 -5.16 15.11
N ALA A 30 0.11 -5.57 16.14
CA ALA A 30 1.29 -4.83 16.60
C ALA A 30 2.35 -4.69 15.49
N GLN A 31 2.62 -5.77 14.74
CA GLN A 31 3.59 -5.75 13.65
C GLN A 31 3.15 -4.88 12.48
N VAL A 32 1.86 -4.91 12.10
CA VAL A 32 1.30 -4.00 11.10
C VAL A 32 1.47 -2.55 11.57
N GLY A 33 1.18 -2.24 12.84
CA GLY A 33 1.38 -0.90 13.40
C GLY A 33 2.84 -0.43 13.33
N VAL A 34 3.80 -1.29 13.69
CA VAL A 34 5.24 -0.98 13.59
C VAL A 34 5.65 -0.75 12.14
N VAL A 35 5.19 -1.58 11.21
CA VAL A 35 5.49 -1.43 9.78
C VAL A 35 4.90 -0.15 9.20
N LEU A 36 3.68 0.22 9.59
CA LEU A 36 3.07 1.49 9.20
C LEU A 36 3.87 2.68 9.73
N ALA A 37 4.27 2.65 11.00
CA ALA A 37 5.09 3.71 11.60
C ALA A 37 6.44 3.85 10.88
N LEU A 38 7.13 2.73 10.61
CA LEU A 38 8.38 2.72 9.85
C LEU A 38 8.20 3.27 8.44
N SER A 39 7.18 2.81 7.72
CA SER A 39 6.88 3.27 6.35
C SER A 39 6.60 4.77 6.32
N THR A 40 5.92 5.26 7.35
CA THR A 40 5.59 6.69 7.52
C THR A 40 6.83 7.51 7.79
N VAL A 41 7.68 7.09 8.73
CA VAL A 41 8.95 7.80 8.99
C VAL A 41 9.81 7.83 7.72
N LEU A 42 9.88 6.72 6.98
CA LEU A 42 10.61 6.65 5.71
C LEU A 42 9.99 7.52 4.61
N SER A 43 8.67 7.75 4.61
CA SER A 43 8.04 8.64 3.62
C SER A 43 8.33 10.12 3.88
N LEU A 44 8.62 10.49 5.13
CA LEU A 44 9.06 11.84 5.48
C LEU A 44 10.46 12.16 4.94
N PHE A 45 11.34 11.15 4.82
CA PHE A 45 12.68 11.31 4.24
C PHE A 45 12.63 11.32 2.71
N LYS A 46 12.24 12.45 2.14
CA LYS A 46 12.19 12.67 0.68
C LYS A 46 13.56 13.05 0.15
N ILE A 47 14.18 12.13 -0.57
CA ILE A 47 15.54 12.33 -1.11
C ILE A 47 15.50 13.16 -2.39
N TYR A 48 14.42 13.06 -3.17
CA TYR A 48 14.23 13.88 -4.36
C TYR A 48 12.73 14.05 -4.68
N LYS A 49 12.26 15.31 -4.80
CA LYS A 49 10.95 15.62 -5.39
C LYS A 49 11.18 15.87 -6.89
N LEU A 50 10.69 14.98 -7.74
CA LEU A 50 10.68 15.20 -9.19
C LEU A 50 9.68 16.32 -9.52
N PRO A 51 9.99 17.17 -10.51
CA PRO A 51 9.15 18.30 -10.89
C PRO A 51 7.75 17.91 -11.41
N GLN A 52 7.52 16.64 -11.78
CA GLN A 52 6.22 16.12 -12.21
C GLN A 52 5.38 15.50 -11.07
N GLY A 53 5.69 15.79 -9.80
CA GLY A 53 4.86 15.37 -8.66
C GLY A 53 5.18 13.98 -8.09
N GLY A 54 6.14 13.26 -8.67
CA GLY A 54 6.69 12.05 -8.05
C GLY A 54 7.77 12.39 -7.02
N SER A 55 7.67 11.91 -5.78
CA SER A 55 8.83 11.89 -4.87
C SER A 55 9.49 10.53 -4.92
N VAL A 56 10.81 10.48 -5.17
CA VAL A 56 11.61 9.28 -4.94
C VAL A 56 11.81 9.17 -3.43
N THR A 57 10.82 8.59 -2.75
CA THR A 57 10.95 8.10 -1.39
C THR A 57 11.67 6.75 -1.47
N LEU A 58 12.95 6.70 -1.11
CA LEU A 58 13.78 5.50 -1.30
C LEU A 58 13.32 4.28 -0.48
N GLY A 59 12.27 4.36 0.33
CA GLY A 59 11.94 3.23 1.18
C GLY A 59 10.58 3.15 1.84
N SER A 60 9.61 4.05 1.61
CA SER A 60 8.30 3.92 2.26
C SER A 60 7.57 2.63 1.86
N MET A 61 7.86 2.10 0.66
CA MET A 61 7.33 0.84 0.15
C MET A 61 8.00 -0.39 0.74
N VAL A 62 9.25 -0.28 1.21
CA VAL A 62 10.08 -1.44 1.62
C VAL A 62 9.49 -2.16 2.83
N PRO A 63 9.12 -1.49 3.94
CA PRO A 63 8.51 -2.18 5.07
C PRO A 63 7.18 -2.87 4.71
N ILE A 64 6.39 -2.27 3.81
CA ILE A 64 5.11 -2.83 3.33
C ILE A 64 5.35 -4.10 2.50
N LEU A 65 6.35 -4.08 1.61
CA LEU A 65 6.75 -5.26 0.85
C LEU A 65 7.25 -6.38 1.78
N LEU A 66 8.03 -6.05 2.81
CA LEU A 66 8.49 -7.03 3.80
C LEU A 66 7.33 -7.71 4.52
N ILE A 67 6.34 -6.96 4.99
CA ILE A 67 5.20 -7.57 5.69
C ILE A 67 4.33 -8.41 4.73
N ALA A 68 4.19 -7.99 3.47
CA ALA A 68 3.52 -8.77 2.43
C ALA A 68 4.25 -10.11 2.18
N PHE A 69 5.59 -10.10 2.11
CA PHE A 69 6.38 -11.32 1.96
C PHE A 69 6.31 -12.23 3.20
N PHE A 70 6.31 -11.68 4.41
CA PHE A 70 6.28 -12.52 5.61
C PHE A 70 4.88 -13.08 5.89
N TYR A 71 3.86 -12.24 5.88
CA TYR A 71 2.51 -12.61 6.31
C TYR A 71 1.57 -12.99 5.18
N GLY A 72 1.97 -12.74 3.93
CA GLY A 72 1.19 -13.05 2.75
C GLY A 72 0.46 -11.85 2.17
N PRO A 73 -0.18 -12.05 1.02
CA PRO A 73 -0.75 -10.98 0.22
C PRO A 73 -1.91 -10.27 0.93
N GLU A 74 -2.73 -10.98 1.71
CA GLU A 74 -3.86 -10.38 2.43
C GLU A 74 -3.40 -9.32 3.43
N VAL A 75 -2.35 -9.60 4.20
CA VAL A 75 -1.77 -8.65 5.16
C VAL A 75 -1.04 -7.52 4.44
N GLY A 76 -0.39 -7.82 3.32
CA GLY A 76 0.21 -6.82 2.44
C GLY A 76 -0.82 -5.82 1.89
N PHE A 77 -1.94 -6.31 1.35
CA PHE A 77 -3.03 -5.47 0.86
C PHE A 77 -3.60 -4.57 1.95
N LEU A 78 -3.84 -5.13 3.15
CA LEU A 78 -4.35 -4.36 4.28
C LEU A 78 -3.35 -3.28 4.71
N THR A 79 -2.07 -3.63 4.85
CA THR A 79 -1.04 -2.70 5.32
C THR A 79 -0.78 -1.60 4.29
N GLY A 80 -0.73 -1.94 3.01
CA GLY A 80 -0.63 -0.97 1.92
C GLY A 80 -1.81 0.00 1.87
N PHE A 81 -3.03 -0.51 2.02
CA PHE A 81 -4.23 0.32 2.09
C PHE A 81 -4.20 1.30 3.28
N LEU A 82 -3.88 0.81 4.47
CA LEU A 82 -3.77 1.64 5.68
C LEU A 82 -2.68 2.71 5.52
N PHE A 83 -1.53 2.33 4.93
CA PHE A 83 -0.47 3.29 4.64
C PHE A 83 -0.93 4.37 3.67
N GLY A 84 -1.66 4.03 2.60
CA GLY A 84 -2.18 5.03 1.67
C GLY A 84 -3.17 6.00 2.31
N ILE A 85 -3.94 5.58 3.31
CA ILE A 85 -4.77 6.49 4.09
C ILE A 85 -3.89 7.43 4.93
N ILE A 86 -2.84 6.91 5.58
CA ILE A 86 -1.91 7.73 6.36
C ILE A 86 -1.20 8.76 5.46
N ASP A 87 -0.75 8.33 4.29
CA ASP A 87 -0.07 9.19 3.31
C ASP A 87 -0.99 10.32 2.83
N LEU A 88 -2.27 10.01 2.56
CA LEU A 88 -3.30 11.00 2.23
C LEU A 88 -3.50 12.02 3.36
N MET A 89 -3.43 11.60 4.63
CA MET A 89 -3.57 12.51 5.77
C MET A 89 -2.34 13.42 5.95
N LEU A 90 -1.15 12.93 5.60
CA LEU A 90 0.10 13.69 5.75
C LEU A 90 0.32 14.69 4.63
N GLU A 91 0.05 14.29 3.39
CA GLU A 91 0.19 15.16 2.22
C GLU A 91 -1.08 15.12 1.36
N PRO A 92 -2.17 15.76 1.83
CA PRO A 92 -3.43 15.74 1.14
C PRO A 92 -3.36 16.51 -0.19
N TYR A 93 -3.52 15.79 -1.30
CA TYR A 93 -3.72 16.36 -2.63
C TYR A 93 -5.11 15.96 -3.14
N LEU A 94 -6.10 16.76 -2.76
CA LEU A 94 -7.53 16.49 -2.97
C LEU A 94 -8.08 17.39 -4.08
N LEU A 95 -7.87 17.01 -5.34
CA LEU A 95 -8.56 17.66 -6.47
C LEU A 95 -9.92 17.01 -6.75
N HIS A 96 -9.96 15.67 -6.80
CA HIS A 96 -11.17 14.89 -6.94
C HIS A 96 -11.14 13.65 -6.05
N PRO A 97 -12.27 13.26 -5.42
CA PRO A 97 -12.32 12.08 -4.54
C PRO A 97 -11.85 10.80 -5.21
N ILE A 98 -12.09 10.66 -6.52
CA ILE A 98 -11.64 9.48 -7.25
C ILE A 98 -10.13 9.49 -7.49
N GLN A 99 -9.57 10.64 -7.81
CA GLN A 99 -8.14 10.78 -8.03
C GLN A 99 -7.40 10.37 -6.76
N VAL A 100 -7.88 10.81 -5.61
CA VAL A 100 -7.32 10.48 -4.30
C VAL A 100 -7.28 8.97 -4.07
N LEU A 101 -8.32 8.26 -4.46
CA LEU A 101 -8.37 6.81 -4.33
C LEU A 101 -7.27 6.11 -5.18
N PHE A 102 -7.02 6.64 -6.37
CA PHE A 102 -6.05 6.13 -7.33
C PHE A 102 -4.62 6.61 -7.09
N ASP A 103 -4.41 7.73 -6.41
CA ASP A 103 -3.08 8.28 -6.11
C ASP A 103 -2.54 7.76 -4.77
N TYR A 104 -3.43 7.36 -3.84
CA TYR A 104 -3.04 7.01 -2.48
C TYR A 104 -3.39 5.54 -2.12
N PRO A 105 -4.62 5.16 -1.70
CA PRO A 105 -4.88 3.79 -1.23
C PRO A 105 -4.59 2.68 -2.23
N LEU A 106 -4.97 2.82 -3.51
CA LEU A 106 -4.82 1.73 -4.48
C LEU A 106 -3.36 1.39 -4.82
N PRO A 107 -2.47 2.36 -5.13
CA PRO A 107 -1.07 2.07 -5.42
C PRO A 107 -0.36 1.38 -4.27
N TYR A 108 -0.51 1.87 -3.03
CA TYR A 108 0.13 1.24 -1.89
C TYR A 108 -0.47 -0.13 -1.57
N MET A 109 -1.76 -0.31 -1.80
CA MET A 109 -2.41 -1.62 -1.70
C MET A 109 -1.83 -2.61 -2.72
N ALA A 110 -1.51 -2.19 -3.95
CA ALA A 110 -0.93 -3.06 -4.97
C ALA A 110 0.39 -3.73 -4.51
N LEU A 111 1.13 -3.11 -3.58
CA LEU A 111 2.30 -3.73 -2.95
C LEU A 111 2.00 -5.08 -2.28
N GLY A 112 0.74 -5.32 -1.89
CA GLY A 112 0.28 -6.62 -1.39
C GLY A 112 0.43 -7.77 -2.39
N PHE A 113 0.45 -7.49 -3.70
CA PHE A 113 0.69 -8.52 -4.72
C PHE A 113 2.07 -9.18 -4.57
N ALA A 114 3.07 -8.47 -4.04
CA ALA A 114 4.37 -9.05 -3.71
C ALA A 114 4.25 -10.28 -2.79
N GLY A 115 3.24 -10.29 -1.91
CA GLY A 115 2.98 -11.41 -1.00
C GLY A 115 2.61 -12.73 -1.69
N TYR A 116 2.18 -12.72 -2.96
CA TYR A 116 1.99 -13.95 -3.75
C TYR A 116 3.31 -14.59 -4.18
N PHE A 117 4.38 -13.81 -4.28
CA PHE A 117 5.68 -14.22 -4.80
C PHE A 117 6.74 -14.38 -3.71
N LYS A 118 6.37 -14.89 -2.52
CA LYS A 118 7.29 -15.07 -1.37
C LYS A 118 8.64 -15.73 -1.72
N ASN A 119 8.62 -16.69 -2.65
CA ASN A 119 9.80 -17.46 -3.06
C ASN A 119 10.62 -16.79 -4.19
N LYS A 120 10.09 -15.74 -4.83
CA LYS A 120 10.77 -15.00 -5.90
C LYS A 120 10.71 -13.51 -5.60
N LYS A 121 11.46 -13.06 -4.58
CA LYS A 121 11.44 -11.68 -4.07
C LYS A 121 11.62 -10.62 -5.16
N LEU A 122 12.54 -10.85 -6.10
CA LEU A 122 12.77 -9.99 -7.28
C LEU A 122 11.55 -9.93 -8.22
N LEU A 123 10.85 -11.04 -8.41
CA LEU A 123 9.63 -11.07 -9.22
C LEU A 123 8.50 -10.35 -8.48
N GLY A 124 8.39 -10.57 -7.17
CA GLY A 124 7.39 -9.93 -6.30
C GLY A 124 7.49 -8.41 -6.27
N THR A 125 8.70 -7.85 -6.27
CA THR A 125 8.92 -6.40 -6.33
C THR A 125 8.63 -5.79 -7.69
N VAL A 126 8.71 -6.58 -8.78
CA VAL A 126 8.38 -6.10 -10.14
C VAL A 126 6.87 -6.19 -10.40
N THR A 127 6.19 -7.14 -9.74
CA THR A 127 4.73 -7.32 -9.86
C THR A 127 3.90 -6.42 -8.94
N ALA A 128 4.54 -5.79 -7.96
CA ALA A 128 3.95 -4.88 -7.00
C ALA A 128 4.04 -3.44 -7.51
#